data_AF-A0A959IW00-F1
#
_entry.id   AF-A0A959IW00-F1
#
_cell.length_a   1.000
_cell.length_b   1.000
_cell.length_c   1.000
_cell.angle_alpha   90.00
_cell.angle_beta   90.00
_cell.angle_gamma   90.00
#
_symmetry.space_group_name_H-M   'P 1'
#
loop_
_entity.id
_entity.type
_entity.pdbx_description
1 polymer ?
#
loop_
_entity_poly.entity_id
_entity_poly.type
_entity_poly.pdbx_seq_one_letter_code
_entity_poly.pdbx_strand_id
1 'polypeptide(L)'
;TGYPLAVDSMYGQQDAFYLSEVKGKKYQLGKQQEERPLMSRVSLHAYELSFVHPFTGEKVAVAAPLPKDFRAVLNQLRKWAAE
;
A
#
# COMPACT_ATOMS: atom_id res chain seq x y z
N THR A 1 18.59 3.00 -9.15
CA THR A 1 17.19 2.94 -8.70
C THR A 1 17.18 2.54 -7.24
N GLY A 2 16.89 3.46 -6.31
CA GLY A 2 17.08 3.27 -4.86
C GLY A 2 15.78 3.33 -4.05
N TYR A 3 14.65 2.98 -4.66
CA TYR A 3 13.31 3.07 -4.06
C TYR A 3 12.60 1.71 -4.20
N PRO A 4 12.82 0.77 -3.27
CA PRO A 4 12.05 -0.47 -3.23
C PRO A 4 10.58 -0.17 -2.90
N LEU A 5 9.72 -1.18 -3.05
CA LEU A 5 8.34 -1.12 -2.56
C LEU A 5 8.34 -0.94 -1.02
N ALA A 6 7.33 -0.26 -0.49
CA ALA A 6 7.24 0.05 0.95
C ALA A 6 7.15 -1.20 1.84
N VAL A 7 6.59 -2.27 1.31
CA VAL A 7 6.67 -3.61 1.91
C VAL A 7 7.20 -4.54 0.83
N ASP A 8 8.40 -5.08 1.06
CA ASP A 8 9.13 -5.97 0.18
C ASP A 8 10.22 -6.69 0.97
N SER A 9 9.96 -7.94 1.34
CA SER A 9 10.91 -8.74 2.13
C SER A 9 12.12 -9.18 1.31
N MET A 10 11.98 -9.32 -0.01
CA MET A 10 13.04 -9.83 -0.88
C MET A 10 14.02 -8.74 -1.28
N TYR A 11 13.51 -7.58 -1.70
CA TYR A 11 14.32 -6.50 -2.26
C TYR A 11 14.49 -5.30 -1.30
N GLY A 12 13.55 -5.10 -0.36
CA GLY A 12 13.54 -3.97 0.57
C GLY A 12 13.89 -4.32 2.02
N GLN A 13 13.93 -5.61 2.37
CA GLN A 13 14.11 -6.10 3.75
C GLN A 13 13.06 -5.54 4.73
N GLN A 14 11.84 -5.25 4.23
CA GLN A 14 10.76 -4.67 5.02
C GLN A 14 9.49 -5.52 4.89
N ASP A 15 9.07 -6.16 6.00
CA ASP A 15 7.93 -7.08 6.04
C ASP A 15 6.58 -6.38 6.30
N ALA A 16 6.62 -5.14 6.82
CA ALA A 16 5.43 -4.36 7.13
C ALA A 16 5.71 -2.85 7.12
N PHE A 17 4.65 -2.08 6.95
CA PHE A 17 4.65 -0.62 6.95
C PHE A 17 3.75 -0.09 8.07
N TYR A 18 4.31 0.76 8.92
CA TYR A 18 3.72 1.19 10.18
C TYR A 18 3.28 2.66 10.14
N LEU A 19 2.41 3.06 11.08
CA LEU A 19 1.94 4.45 11.17
C LEU A 19 3.04 5.35 11.77
N SER A 20 3.87 4.79 12.64
CA SER A 20 5.05 5.43 13.21
C SER A 20 6.04 5.90 12.15
N GLU A 21 6.20 5.15 11.05
CA GLU A 21 7.04 5.55 9.92
C GLU A 21 6.50 6.79 9.20
N VAL A 22 5.18 6.95 9.13
CA VAL A 22 4.55 8.11 8.49
C VAL A 22 4.57 9.34 9.42
N LYS A 23 4.26 9.15 10.71
CA LYS A 23 4.14 10.24 11.68
C LYS A 23 5.47 10.66 12.31
N GLY A 24 6.49 9.80 12.24
CA GLY A 24 7.77 9.99 12.92
C GLY A 24 7.59 10.35 14.39
N LYS A 25 8.19 11.47 14.80
CA LYS A 25 8.15 11.98 16.19
C LYS A 25 6.75 12.31 16.72
N LYS A 26 5.75 12.50 15.86
CA LYS A 26 4.37 12.81 16.25
C LYS A 26 3.54 11.54 16.53
N TYR A 27 4.11 10.35 16.34
CA TYR A 27 3.45 9.11 16.70
C TYR A 27 3.36 8.97 18.22
N GLN A 28 2.15 8.70 18.73
CA GLN A 28 1.90 8.47 20.15
C GLN A 28 1.15 7.15 20.29
N LEU A 29 1.76 6.20 21.00
CA LEU A 29 1.15 4.92 21.34
C LEU A 29 0.47 5.05 22.71
N GLY A 30 -0.79 4.62 22.80
CA GLY A 30 -1.49 4.59 24.09
C GLY A 30 -0.80 3.64 25.08
N LYS A 31 -0.89 3.93 26.38
CA LYS A 31 -0.40 3.00 27.42
C LYS A 31 -1.07 1.64 27.21
N GLN A 32 -0.28 0.58 27.08
CA GLN A 32 -0.70 -0.81 26.86
C GLN A 32 -1.28 -1.16 25.47
N GLN A 33 -0.97 -0.39 24.43
CA GLN A 33 -1.29 -0.79 23.05
C GLN A 33 -0.03 -1.20 22.30
N GLU A 34 -0.14 -2.21 21.44
CA GLU A 34 0.87 -2.54 20.44
C GLU A 34 0.52 -1.86 19.12
N GLU A 35 1.55 -1.36 18.42
CA GLU A 35 1.34 -0.80 17.09
C GLU A 35 0.97 -1.91 16.10
N ARG A 36 -0.11 -1.69 15.34
CA ARG A 36 -0.50 -2.56 14.23
C ARG A 36 -0.04 -1.95 12.91
N PRO A 37 0.49 -2.75 11.98
CA PRO A 37 0.93 -2.24 10.69
C PRO A 37 -0.26 -1.72 9.88
N LEU A 38 -0.02 -0.68 9.09
CA LEU A 38 -0.97 -0.22 8.06
C LEU A 38 -1.04 -1.20 6.89
N MET A 39 0.07 -1.86 6.59
CA MET A 39 0.17 -2.88 5.55
C MET A 39 1.25 -3.90 5.92
N SER A 40 0.98 -5.20 5.74
CA SER A 40 1.91 -6.29 6.06
C SER A 40 2.04 -7.30 4.90
N ARG A 41 1.80 -6.82 3.69
CA ARG A 41 1.94 -7.58 2.44
C ARG A 41 2.65 -6.71 1.43
N VAL A 42 3.23 -7.34 0.40
CA VAL A 42 3.90 -6.62 -0.68
C VAL A 42 3.01 -5.48 -1.19
N SER A 43 3.58 -4.27 -1.21
CA SER A 43 2.86 -3.05 -1.61
C SER A 43 2.72 -2.96 -3.15
N LEU A 44 2.21 -4.04 -3.75
CA LEU A 44 1.87 -4.16 -5.16
C LEU A 44 0.38 -4.51 -5.31
N HIS A 45 -0.28 -3.89 -6.28
CA HIS A 45 -1.69 -4.13 -6.59
C HIS A 45 -1.92 -4.02 -8.10
N ALA A 46 -2.45 -5.08 -8.71
CA ALA A 46 -2.89 -5.06 -10.10
C ALA A 46 -4.25 -4.34 -10.19
N TYR A 47 -4.19 -3.03 -10.48
CA TYR A 47 -5.39 -2.18 -10.49
C TYR A 47 -6.31 -2.43 -11.67
N GLU A 48 -5.75 -2.67 -12.85
CA GLU A 48 -6.52 -2.87 -14.08
C GLU A 48 -5.91 -4.01 -14.90
N LEU A 49 -6.78 -4.79 -15.54
CA LEU A 49 -6.42 -5.75 -16.57
C LEU A 49 -7.24 -5.45 -17.82
N SER A 50 -6.54 -5.28 -18.95
CA SER A 50 -7.14 -4.95 -20.24
C SER A 50 -6.64 -5.94 -21.30
N PHE A 51 -7.57 -6.56 -22.03
CA PHE A 51 -7.28 -7.57 -23.05
C PHE A 51 -8.36 -7.63 -24.14
N VAL A 52 -8.04 -8.30 -25.25
CA VAL A 52 -9.02 -8.60 -26.30
C VAL A 52 -9.69 -9.93 -25.95
N HIS A 53 -11.02 -9.93 -25.85
CA HIS A 53 -11.76 -11.13 -25.50
C HIS A 53 -11.59 -12.20 -26.58
N PRO A 54 -11.13 -13.42 -26.23
CA PRO A 54 -10.66 -14.39 -27.21
C PRO A 54 -11.76 -14.95 -28.13
N PHE A 55 -13.03 -14.83 -27.74
CA PHE A 55 -14.16 -15.34 -28.52
C PHE A 55 -14.99 -14.25 -29.20
N THR A 56 -15.02 -13.03 -28.65
CA THR A 56 -15.85 -11.94 -29.19
C THR A 56 -15.03 -10.88 -29.93
N GLY A 57 -13.71 -10.84 -29.73
CA GLY A 57 -12.84 -9.81 -30.30
C GLY A 57 -13.01 -8.43 -29.66
N GLU A 58 -13.90 -8.29 -28.68
CA GLU A 58 -14.15 -7.03 -27.99
C GLU A 58 -13.03 -6.68 -27.02
N LYS A 59 -12.77 -5.38 -26.84
CA LYS A 59 -11.85 -4.91 -25.81
C LYS A 59 -12.53 -4.97 -24.45
N VAL A 60 -11.95 -5.73 -23.54
CA VAL A 60 -12.41 -5.84 -22.16
C VAL A 60 -11.39 -5.15 -21.26
N ALA A 61 -11.90 -4.32 -20.36
CA ALA A 61 -11.12 -3.70 -19.29
C ALA A 61 -11.85 -3.96 -17.97
N VAL A 62 -11.14 -4.52 -16.99
CA VAL A 62 -11.65 -4.76 -15.65
C VAL A 62 -10.75 -4.08 -14.63
N ALA A 63 -11.36 -3.36 -13.69
CA ALA A 63 -10.64 -2.65 -12.64
C ALA A 63 -10.96 -3.24 -11.26
N ALA A 64 -9.93 -3.36 -10.43
CA ALA A 64 -10.01 -3.74 -9.03
C ALA A 64 -9.66 -2.51 -8.17
N PRO A 65 -10.63 -1.90 -7.46
CA PRO A 65 -10.37 -0.76 -6.59
C PRO A 65 -9.30 -1.06 -5.55
N LEU A 66 -8.59 -0.02 -5.11
CA LEU A 66 -7.53 -0.16 -4.12
C LEU A 66 -8.05 -0.84 -2.84
N PRO A 67 -7.36 -1.90 -2.37
CA PRO A 67 -7.75 -2.58 -1.14
C PRO A 67 -7.65 -1.66 0.08
N LYS A 68 -8.26 -2.07 1.20
CA LYS A 68 -8.39 -1.24 2.41
C LYS A 68 -7.04 -0.79 2.97
N ASP A 69 -6.03 -1.66 2.94
CA ASP A 69 -4.68 -1.37 3.42
C ASP A 69 -4.00 -0.27 2.60
N PHE A 70 -4.03 -0.35 1.26
CA PHE A 70 -3.53 0.70 0.37
C PHE A 70 -4.21 2.04 0.63
N ARG A 71 -5.54 2.03 0.75
CA ARG A 71 -6.29 3.26 1.05
C ARG A 71 -5.88 3.84 2.40
N ALA A 72 -5.68 3.00 3.43
CA ALA A 72 -5.21 3.45 4.74
C ALA A 72 -3.81 4.08 4.67
N VAL A 73 -2.85 3.42 4.02
CA VAL A 73 -1.49 3.93 3.82
C VAL A 73 -1.50 5.26 3.07
N LEU A 74 -2.15 5.33 1.91
CA LEU A 74 -2.20 6.54 1.10
C LEU A 74 -2.86 7.71 1.83
N ASN A 75 -3.91 7.45 2.63
CA ASN A 75 -4.56 8.48 3.42
C ASN A 75 -3.62 9.06 4.48
N GLN A 76 -2.83 8.22 5.15
CA GLN A 76 -1.85 8.71 6.12
C GLN A 76 -0.72 9.46 5.40
N LEU A 77 -0.15 8.91 4.34
CA LEU A 77 0.90 9.60 3.58
C LEU A 77 0.44 10.97 3.08
N ARG A 78 -0.74 11.08 2.46
CA ARG A 78 -1.28 12.37 1.99
C ARG A 78 -1.54 13.36 3.11
N LYS A 79 -1.98 12.88 4.29
CA LYS A 79 -2.24 13.73 5.45
C LYS A 79 -0.96 14.32 6.03
N TRP A 80 0.13 13.55 6.03
CA TRP A 80 1.38 13.93 6.71
C TRP A 80 2.50 14.40 5.76
N ALA A 81 2.37 14.24 4.44
CA ALA A 81 3.35 14.69 3.46
C ALA A 81 3.31 16.19 3.14
N ALA A 82 2.25 16.90 3.56
CA ALA A 82 2.09 18.35 3.35
C ALA A 82 2.57 19.19 4.55
N GLU A 83 3.14 18.55 5.57
CA GLU A 83 3.72 19.16 6.78
C GLU A 83 5.24 18.99 6.80
#